data_AF-A0A218XET8-F1
#
_entry.id   AF-A0A218XET8-F1
#
_cell.length_a   1.000
_cell.length_b   1.000
_cell.length_c   1.000
_cell.angle_alpha   90.00
_cell.angle_beta   90.00
_cell.angle_gamma   90.00
#
_symmetry.space_group_name_H-M   'P 1'
#
loop_
_entity.id
_entity.type
_entity.pdbx_description
1 polymer ?
#
loop_
_entity_poly.entity_id
_entity_poly.type
_entity_poly.pdbx_seq_one_letter_code
_entity_poly.pdbx_strand_id
1 'polypeptide(L)'
;MPWSPPRRLKTDEIPIVVNDFRIAAHNAMEAGFNGVEIHGANGFIIDQFMKDGVNDRTDKYGGNLENRCRFALEVVEAVVDEIGPDRVGMRLSPFLDFLDAGDSNPQALGLYMANALNKYGIAYLHVIEPRMINGMDKSETPYSLLPMRKAFKGTFIAAGGYTRDDGNEAIAENHADLIAFGRLFIANPDLPKRFELNAPLNKYDRDTFYSAEPIVGYTDYPFLEDNA
;
A
#
# COMPACT_ATOMS: atom_id res chain seq x y z
N MET A 1 17.49 17.23 -7.31
CA MET A 1 16.98 18.62 -7.20
C MET A 1 16.33 18.79 -5.83
N PRO A 2 16.43 19.95 -5.18
CA PRO A 2 15.57 20.23 -4.02
C PRO A 2 14.11 20.27 -4.47
N TRP A 3 13.21 19.77 -3.63
CA TRP A 3 11.77 19.78 -3.88
C TRP A 3 11.22 21.20 -3.72
N SER A 4 10.26 21.61 -4.56
CA SER A 4 9.58 22.89 -4.37
C SER A 4 8.66 22.83 -3.14
N PRO A 5 8.57 23.90 -2.31
CA PRO A 5 7.62 23.94 -1.20
C PRO A 5 6.18 23.69 -1.69
N PRO A 6 5.43 22.76 -1.08
CA PRO A 6 4.06 22.49 -1.50
C PRO A 6 3.10 23.60 -1.04
N ARG A 7 1.99 23.76 -1.76
CA ARG A 7 0.87 24.59 -1.32
C ARG A 7 -0.12 23.73 -0.54
N ARG A 8 -0.50 24.16 0.67
CA ARG A 8 -1.59 23.54 1.43
C ARG A 8 -2.91 23.64 0.65
N LEU A 9 -3.61 22.51 0.49
CA LEU A 9 -4.99 22.48 0.00
C LEU A 9 -5.91 23.23 0.95
N LYS A 10 -6.75 24.11 0.44
CA LYS A 10 -7.84 24.73 1.20
C LYS A 10 -8.89 23.67 1.53
N THR A 11 -9.65 23.91 2.59
CA THR A 11 -10.68 22.97 3.06
C THR A 11 -11.74 22.68 1.99
N ASP A 12 -12.07 23.66 1.16
CA ASP A 12 -13.05 23.58 0.06
C ASP A 12 -12.48 22.93 -1.21
N GLU A 13 -11.16 22.74 -1.31
CA GLU A 13 -10.53 22.01 -2.42
C GLU A 13 -10.52 20.49 -2.19
N ILE A 14 -10.60 20.02 -0.94
CA ILE A 14 -10.51 18.58 -0.60
C ILE A 14 -11.65 17.77 -1.24
N PRO A 15 -12.92 18.22 -1.24
CA PRO A 15 -13.99 17.51 -1.94
C PRO A 15 -13.75 17.35 -3.45
N ILE A 16 -13.02 18.29 -4.07
CA ILE A 16 -12.66 18.20 -5.50
C ILE A 16 -11.69 17.04 -5.70
N VAL A 17 -10.65 16.95 -4.86
CA VAL A 17 -9.67 15.84 -4.90
C VAL A 17 -10.35 14.49 -4.65
N VAL A 18 -11.30 14.42 -3.71
CA VAL A 18 -12.10 13.19 -3.49
C VAL A 18 -12.86 12.81 -4.76
N ASN A 19 -13.48 13.77 -5.45
CA ASN A 19 -14.15 13.52 -6.71
C ASN A 19 -13.18 13.10 -7.84
N ASP A 20 -11.94 13.58 -7.84
CA ASP A 20 -10.92 13.12 -8.80
C ASP A 20 -10.58 11.63 -8.61
N PHE A 21 -10.48 11.14 -7.37
CA PHE A 21 -10.34 9.70 -7.09
C PHE A 21 -11.55 8.90 -7.57
N ARG A 22 -12.77 9.41 -7.36
CA ARG A 22 -14.00 8.79 -7.86
C ARG A 22 -13.99 8.65 -9.37
N ILE A 23 -13.68 9.73 -10.09
CA ILE A 23 -13.58 9.74 -11.56
C ILE A 23 -12.47 8.78 -12.03
N ALA A 24 -11.32 8.76 -11.36
CA ALA A 24 -10.24 7.84 -11.69
C ALA A 24 -10.68 6.37 -11.53
N ALA A 25 -11.44 6.04 -10.48
CA ALA A 25 -11.99 4.71 -10.29
C ALA A 25 -12.99 4.32 -11.38
N HIS A 26 -13.89 5.23 -11.76
CA HIS A 26 -14.79 5.06 -12.91
C HIS A 26 -14.00 4.73 -14.20
N ASN A 27 -13.00 5.55 -14.51
CA ASN A 27 -12.17 5.36 -15.70
C ASN A 27 -11.39 4.03 -15.66
N ALA A 28 -10.98 3.56 -14.48
CA ALA A 28 -10.36 2.24 -14.35
C ALA A 28 -11.35 1.11 -14.72
N MET A 29 -12.62 1.24 -14.35
CA MET A 29 -13.64 0.27 -14.78
C MET A 29 -13.86 0.30 -16.28
N GLU A 30 -13.95 1.49 -16.89
CA GLU A 30 -14.07 1.64 -18.34
C GLU A 30 -12.85 1.08 -19.10
N ALA A 31 -11.66 1.15 -18.50
CA ALA A 31 -10.44 0.55 -19.04
C ALA A 31 -10.37 -0.98 -18.88
N GLY A 32 -11.32 -1.60 -18.18
CA GLY A 32 -11.41 -3.05 -18.00
C GLY A 32 -10.65 -3.61 -16.79
N PHE A 33 -10.22 -2.78 -15.84
CA PHE A 33 -9.65 -3.27 -14.59
C PHE A 33 -10.71 -3.99 -13.74
N ASN A 34 -10.31 -5.03 -13.02
CA ASN A 34 -11.22 -5.75 -12.10
C ASN A 34 -11.55 -4.97 -10.82
N GLY A 35 -10.72 -4.00 -10.47
CA GLY A 35 -10.86 -3.18 -9.27
C GLY A 35 -9.75 -2.13 -9.19
N VAL A 36 -9.72 -1.38 -8.09
CA VAL A 36 -8.70 -0.36 -7.82
C VAL A 36 -8.12 -0.53 -6.42
N GLU A 37 -6.85 -0.17 -6.26
CA GLU A 37 -6.22 -0.04 -4.95
C GLU A 37 -6.00 1.46 -4.65
N ILE A 38 -6.62 1.96 -3.58
CA ILE A 38 -6.41 3.33 -3.10
C ILE A 38 -5.05 3.40 -2.42
N HIS A 39 -4.15 4.22 -2.97
CA HIS A 39 -2.80 4.38 -2.42
C HIS A 39 -2.77 5.37 -1.25
N GLY A 40 -2.97 4.85 -0.03
CA GLY A 40 -2.84 5.57 1.25
C GLY A 40 -1.52 5.35 1.97
N ALA A 41 -0.41 5.31 1.23
CA ALA A 41 0.89 4.86 1.75
C ALA A 41 2.05 5.68 1.18
N ASN A 42 3.27 5.40 1.64
CA ASN A 42 4.54 5.87 1.09
C ASN A 42 4.68 7.40 0.99
N GLY A 43 4.13 8.14 1.97
CA GLY A 43 4.27 9.59 2.05
C GLY A 43 3.61 10.36 0.90
N PHE A 44 2.69 9.74 0.15
CA PHE A 44 1.85 10.43 -0.82
C PHE A 44 0.64 11.10 -0.16
N ILE A 45 -0.15 11.83 -0.93
CA ILE A 45 -1.16 12.78 -0.41
C ILE A 45 -2.09 12.21 0.68
N ILE A 46 -2.62 10.99 0.54
CA ILE A 46 -3.48 10.39 1.57
C ILE A 46 -2.68 10.08 2.85
N ASP A 47 -1.46 9.56 2.72
CA ASP A 47 -0.56 9.27 3.85
C ASP A 47 -0.10 10.57 4.53
N GLN A 48 0.17 11.62 3.76
CA GLN A 48 0.50 12.96 4.28
C GLN A 48 -0.62 13.54 5.14
N PHE A 49 -1.89 13.34 4.77
CA PHE A 49 -3.02 13.73 5.62
C PHE A 49 -3.11 12.86 6.87
N MET A 50 -2.88 11.55 6.75
CA MET A 50 -2.99 10.64 7.88
C MET A 50 -1.92 10.86 8.95
N LYS A 51 -0.73 11.36 8.60
CA LYS A 51 0.45 11.42 9.49
C LYS A 51 0.74 12.81 10.05
N ASP A 52 1.02 12.90 11.35
CA ASP A 52 1.12 14.17 12.10
C ASP A 52 2.49 14.83 11.97
N GLY A 53 3.51 14.12 11.48
CA GLY A 53 4.80 14.73 11.11
C GLY A 53 4.67 15.72 9.95
N VAL A 54 3.62 15.62 9.14
CA VAL A 54 3.38 16.48 7.96
C VAL A 54 2.04 17.20 8.00
N ASN A 55 0.99 16.59 8.56
CA ASN A 55 -0.32 17.23 8.68
C ASN A 55 -0.41 18.13 9.91
N ASP A 56 -0.03 19.38 9.73
CA ASP A 56 -0.17 20.48 10.69
C ASP A 56 -1.48 21.29 10.51
N ARG A 57 -2.51 20.72 9.84
CA ARG A 57 -3.79 21.42 9.64
C ARG A 57 -4.55 21.59 10.96
N THR A 58 -5.29 22.69 11.06
CA THR A 58 -6.16 23.03 12.20
C THR A 58 -7.66 22.96 11.88
N ASP A 59 -8.00 22.57 10.64
CA ASP A 59 -9.39 22.39 10.21
C ASP A 59 -9.87 20.95 10.46
N LYS A 60 -11.05 20.59 9.91
CA LYS A 60 -11.66 19.26 10.09
C LYS A 60 -10.84 18.08 9.52
N TYR A 61 -9.72 18.35 8.85
CA TYR A 61 -8.83 17.36 8.25
C TYR A 61 -7.47 17.26 8.96
N GLY A 62 -7.29 17.88 10.13
CA GLY A 62 -6.05 17.76 10.93
C GLY A 62 -6.26 17.80 12.43
N GLY A 63 -5.14 17.73 13.16
CA GLY A 63 -5.10 17.62 14.61
C GLY A 63 -5.29 16.19 15.08
N ASN A 64 -6.49 15.86 15.57
CA ASN A 64 -6.74 14.54 16.15
C ASN A 64 -6.76 13.42 15.08
N LEU A 65 -6.64 12.17 15.53
CA LEU A 65 -6.53 11.00 14.65
C LEU A 65 -7.73 10.84 13.71
N GLU A 66 -8.95 11.08 14.20
CA GLU A 66 -10.17 11.00 13.38
C GLU A 66 -10.13 12.01 12.22
N ASN A 67 -9.77 13.26 12.51
CA ASN A 67 -9.68 14.31 11.51
C ASN A 67 -8.58 14.03 10.47
N ARG A 68 -7.40 13.56 10.91
CA ARG A 68 -6.29 13.21 10.00
C ARG A 68 -6.67 12.07 9.06
N CYS A 69 -7.47 11.11 9.52
CA CYS A 69 -7.96 10.00 8.70
C CYS A 69 -9.19 10.35 7.84
N ARG A 70 -9.86 11.48 8.09
CA ARG A 70 -11.12 11.86 7.43
C ARG A 70 -11.00 11.89 5.91
N PHE A 71 -9.94 12.51 5.37
CA PHE A 71 -9.73 12.58 3.93
C PHE A 71 -9.60 11.18 3.30
N ALA A 72 -8.84 10.28 3.91
CA ALA A 72 -8.69 8.92 3.44
C ALA A 72 -10.03 8.17 3.40
N LEU A 73 -10.85 8.33 4.44
CA LEU A 73 -12.17 7.70 4.53
C LEU A 73 -13.20 8.30 3.57
N GLU A 74 -13.15 9.61 3.31
CA GLU A 74 -13.97 10.27 2.27
C GLU A 74 -13.59 9.76 0.86
N VAL A 75 -12.30 9.52 0.59
CA VAL A 75 -11.85 8.90 -0.68
C VAL A 75 -12.36 7.45 -0.79
N VAL A 76 -12.23 6.65 0.27
CA VAL A 76 -12.74 5.27 0.27
C VAL A 76 -14.24 5.24 0.02
N GLU A 77 -15.02 6.07 0.72
CA GLU A 77 -16.47 6.17 0.54
C GLU A 77 -16.84 6.50 -0.90
N ALA A 78 -16.26 7.56 -1.47
CA ALA A 78 -16.57 7.99 -2.83
C ALA A 78 -16.22 6.94 -3.89
N VAL A 79 -15.10 6.22 -3.72
CA VAL A 79 -14.69 5.16 -4.66
C VAL A 79 -15.56 3.92 -4.50
N VAL A 80 -15.91 3.53 -3.28
CA VAL A 80 -16.83 2.42 -3.00
C VAL A 80 -18.21 2.68 -3.60
N ASP A 81 -18.73 3.89 -3.44
CA ASP A 81 -20.03 4.28 -4.00
C ASP A 81 -20.05 4.24 -5.54
N GLU A 82 -18.91 4.49 -6.19
CA GLU A 82 -18.79 4.50 -7.65
C GLU A 82 -18.68 3.09 -8.25
N ILE A 83 -17.80 2.24 -7.71
CA ILE A 83 -17.44 0.97 -8.38
C ILE A 83 -17.84 -0.29 -7.61
N GLY A 84 -18.42 -0.12 -6.41
CA GLY A 84 -18.78 -1.22 -5.51
C GLY A 84 -17.63 -1.64 -4.58
N PRO A 85 -17.92 -2.02 -3.32
CA PRO A 85 -16.91 -2.26 -2.31
C PRO A 85 -16.01 -3.47 -2.57
N ASP A 86 -16.54 -4.50 -3.22
CA ASP A 86 -15.85 -5.74 -3.58
C ASP A 86 -14.77 -5.56 -4.65
N ARG A 87 -14.66 -4.35 -5.22
CA ARG A 87 -13.65 -3.96 -6.20
C ARG A 87 -12.65 -2.93 -5.68
N VAL A 88 -12.70 -2.60 -4.39
CA VAL A 88 -11.84 -1.58 -3.78
C VAL A 88 -10.88 -2.24 -2.81
N GLY A 89 -9.59 -1.97 -2.96
CA GLY A 89 -8.57 -2.21 -1.96
C GLY A 89 -8.03 -0.88 -1.41
N MET A 90 -7.38 -0.93 -0.25
CA MET A 90 -6.61 0.21 0.26
C MET A 90 -5.24 -0.25 0.71
N ARG A 91 -4.20 0.49 0.31
CA ARG A 91 -2.83 0.27 0.74
C ARG A 91 -2.38 1.26 1.81
N LEU A 92 -1.79 0.77 2.90
CA LEU A 92 -1.30 1.57 4.03
C LEU A 92 0.16 1.26 4.38
N SER A 93 0.86 2.24 4.92
CA SER A 93 2.23 2.10 5.44
C SER A 93 2.41 2.89 6.74
N PRO A 94 1.67 2.54 7.80
CA PRO A 94 1.59 3.37 9.01
C PRO A 94 2.96 3.55 9.68
N PHE A 95 3.82 2.53 9.64
CA PHE A 95 5.15 2.52 10.26
C PHE A 95 6.28 3.03 9.37
N LEU A 96 5.99 3.40 8.12
CA LEU A 96 7.02 3.80 7.17
C LEU A 96 7.28 5.30 7.30
N ASP A 97 8.50 5.70 7.59
CA ASP A 97 8.93 7.10 7.58
C ASP A 97 9.60 7.39 6.23
N PHE A 98 8.80 7.71 5.22
CA PHE A 98 9.27 7.94 3.85
C PHE A 98 8.80 9.31 3.34
N LEU A 99 9.66 10.02 2.60
CA LEU A 99 9.42 11.40 2.15
C LEU A 99 9.01 12.34 3.30
N ASP A 100 9.67 12.20 4.45
CA ASP A 100 9.41 12.95 5.70
C ASP A 100 8.00 12.77 6.29
N ALA A 101 7.20 11.83 5.77
CA ALA A 101 5.89 11.49 6.29
C ALA A 101 5.97 10.40 7.36
N GLY A 102 6.28 10.81 8.60
CA GLY A 102 6.24 9.95 9.79
C GLY A 102 5.08 10.28 10.74
N ASP A 103 4.72 9.32 11.59
CA ASP A 103 3.65 9.46 12.59
C ASP A 103 4.19 9.28 14.02
N SER A 104 3.71 10.09 14.96
CA SER A 104 4.09 9.98 16.37
C SER A 104 3.56 8.72 17.07
N ASN A 105 2.50 8.10 16.55
CA ASN A 105 1.91 6.87 17.06
C ASN A 105 1.36 5.98 15.91
N PRO A 106 2.25 5.37 15.11
CA PRO A 106 1.87 4.64 13.91
C PRO A 106 0.99 3.41 14.22
N GLN A 107 1.12 2.83 15.41
CA GLN A 107 0.29 1.72 15.86
C GLN A 107 -1.17 2.17 16.08
N ALA A 108 -1.41 3.32 16.69
CA ALA A 108 -2.75 3.88 16.86
C ALA A 108 -3.37 4.24 15.51
N LEU A 109 -2.58 4.85 14.60
CA LEU A 109 -3.02 5.17 13.24
C LEU A 109 -3.44 3.91 12.47
N GLY A 110 -2.58 2.91 12.42
CA GLY A 110 -2.86 1.64 11.73
C GLY A 110 -4.10 0.93 12.30
N LEU A 111 -4.22 0.87 13.63
CA LEU A 111 -5.37 0.25 14.29
C LEU A 111 -6.67 1.00 14.03
N TYR A 112 -6.65 2.33 14.04
CA TYR A 112 -7.81 3.15 13.73
C TYR A 112 -8.30 2.89 12.30
N MET A 113 -7.40 2.96 11.32
CA MET A 113 -7.76 2.73 9.91
C MET A 113 -8.27 1.30 9.68
N ALA A 114 -7.62 0.28 10.24
CA ALA A 114 -8.08 -1.10 10.14
C ALA A 114 -9.51 -1.28 10.69
N ASN A 115 -9.86 -0.61 11.80
CA ASN A 115 -11.22 -0.65 12.33
C ASN A 115 -12.22 0.12 11.46
N ALA A 116 -11.87 1.35 11.04
CA ALA A 116 -12.75 2.23 10.28
C ALA A 116 -13.11 1.63 8.91
N LEU A 117 -12.14 1.01 8.22
CA LEU A 117 -12.33 0.42 6.90
C LEU A 117 -13.36 -0.73 6.88
N ASN A 118 -13.60 -1.39 8.02
CA ASN A 118 -14.64 -2.42 8.12
C ASN A 118 -16.05 -1.90 7.79
N LYS A 119 -16.33 -0.60 7.99
CA LYS A 119 -17.63 0.00 7.67
C LYS A 119 -17.95 -0.08 6.17
N TYR A 120 -16.92 -0.05 5.33
CA TYR A 120 -17.05 0.07 3.88
C TYR A 120 -17.06 -1.29 3.16
N GLY A 121 -16.70 -2.37 3.86
CA GLY A 121 -16.70 -3.71 3.28
C GLY A 121 -15.75 -3.89 2.08
N ILE A 122 -14.66 -3.11 2.03
CA ILE A 122 -13.68 -3.15 0.93
C ILE A 122 -13.11 -4.56 0.75
N ALA A 123 -12.74 -4.89 -0.49
CA ALA A 123 -12.23 -6.20 -0.88
C ALA A 123 -11.00 -6.64 -0.05
N TYR A 124 -10.06 -5.72 0.19
CA TYR A 124 -8.88 -6.02 1.00
C TYR A 124 -8.22 -4.79 1.61
N LEU A 125 -7.44 -5.03 2.66
CA LEU A 125 -6.49 -4.08 3.24
C LEU A 125 -5.06 -4.59 2.99
N HIS A 126 -4.26 -3.83 2.25
CA HIS A 126 -2.87 -4.13 1.92
C HIS A 126 -1.93 -3.28 2.78
N VAL A 127 -1.08 -3.90 3.58
CA VAL A 127 -0.24 -3.17 4.55
C VAL A 127 1.24 -3.51 4.38
N ILE A 128 2.06 -2.46 4.35
CA ILE A 128 3.52 -2.60 4.33
C ILE A 128 4.01 -2.93 5.75
N GLU A 129 4.80 -3.98 5.85
CA GLU A 129 5.43 -4.49 7.07
C GLU A 129 6.29 -3.41 7.77
N PRO A 130 6.26 -3.31 9.10
CA PRO A 130 7.06 -2.35 9.86
C PRO A 130 8.58 -2.53 9.65
N ARG A 131 9.03 -3.75 9.30
CA ARG A 131 10.44 -4.01 8.98
C ARG A 131 10.94 -3.20 7.77
N MET A 132 10.03 -2.61 7.01
CA MET A 132 10.33 -1.72 5.88
C MET A 132 10.36 -0.24 6.29
N ILE A 133 10.48 0.12 7.58
CA ILE A 133 10.46 1.51 8.08
C ILE A 133 11.36 2.50 7.32
N ASN A 134 12.48 2.00 6.74
CA ASN A 134 13.42 2.81 5.96
C ASN A 134 13.16 2.79 4.44
N GLY A 135 12.07 2.17 3.99
CA GLY A 135 11.63 2.08 2.59
C GLY A 135 12.45 1.16 1.67
N MET A 136 13.68 0.80 2.05
CA MET A 136 14.63 0.11 1.19
C MET A 136 14.87 -1.35 1.61
N ASP A 137 15.35 -1.55 2.83
CA ASP A 137 15.82 -2.83 3.36
C ASP A 137 15.16 -3.17 4.70
N LYS A 138 15.19 -4.46 5.05
CA LYS A 138 14.66 -4.93 6.34
C LYS A 138 15.44 -4.28 7.47
N SER A 139 14.72 -3.75 8.44
CA SER A 139 15.25 -3.19 9.67
C SER A 139 14.58 -3.85 10.86
N GLU A 140 15.32 -4.06 11.95
CA GLU A 140 14.73 -4.53 13.20
C GLU A 140 13.77 -3.48 13.75
N THR A 141 12.65 -3.96 14.30
CA THR A 141 11.58 -3.10 14.78
C THR A 141 10.76 -3.85 15.83
N PRO A 142 10.27 -3.18 16.88
CA PRO A 142 9.39 -3.78 17.87
C PRO A 142 7.93 -3.90 17.38
N TYR A 143 7.61 -3.32 16.22
CA TYR A 143 6.25 -3.27 15.70
C TYR A 143 5.86 -4.52 14.90
N SER A 144 4.57 -4.81 14.88
CA SER A 144 3.96 -5.93 14.14
C SER A 144 2.63 -5.50 13.51
N LEU A 145 2.26 -6.12 12.38
CA LEU A 145 0.95 -5.94 11.76
C LEU A 145 -0.18 -6.72 12.46
N LEU A 146 0.14 -7.62 13.40
CA LEU A 146 -0.85 -8.48 14.06
C LEU A 146 -2.05 -7.71 14.67
N PRO A 147 -1.88 -6.54 15.35
CA PRO A 147 -3.02 -5.77 15.83
C PRO A 147 -3.95 -5.29 14.72
N MET A 148 -3.40 -4.89 13.56
CA MET A 148 -4.19 -4.48 12.40
C MET A 148 -4.91 -5.68 11.78
N ARG A 149 -4.21 -6.82 11.62
CA ARG A 149 -4.81 -8.05 11.09
C ARG A 149 -6.02 -8.48 11.91
N LYS A 150 -5.91 -8.44 13.24
CA LYS A 150 -7.00 -8.79 14.18
C LYS A 150 -8.18 -7.81 14.12
N ALA A 151 -7.93 -6.55 13.80
CA ALA A 151 -8.96 -5.51 13.75
C ALA A 151 -9.73 -5.47 12.42
N PHE A 152 -9.05 -5.73 11.30
CA PHE A 152 -9.68 -5.76 9.97
C PHE A 152 -10.33 -7.12 9.71
N LYS A 153 -11.60 -7.13 9.31
CA LYS A 153 -12.43 -8.33 9.18
C LYS A 153 -12.40 -8.95 7.78
N GLY A 154 -11.91 -8.22 6.78
CA GLY A 154 -11.77 -8.69 5.41
C GLY A 154 -10.42 -9.34 5.12
N THR A 155 -10.12 -9.50 3.84
CA THR A 155 -8.84 -10.01 3.33
C THR A 155 -7.70 -9.04 3.64
N PHE A 156 -6.65 -9.53 4.29
CA PHE A 156 -5.49 -8.75 4.70
C PHE A 156 -4.25 -9.21 3.93
N ILE A 157 -3.67 -8.29 3.18
CA ILE A 157 -2.47 -8.51 2.37
C ILE A 157 -1.28 -7.90 3.11
N ALA A 158 -0.27 -8.70 3.44
CA ALA A 158 0.99 -8.19 3.98
C ALA A 158 2.05 -8.10 2.88
N ALA A 159 2.89 -7.06 2.93
CA ALA A 159 3.96 -6.85 1.97
C ALA A 159 5.20 -6.28 2.64
N GLY A 160 6.38 -6.60 2.12
CA GLY A 160 7.63 -5.98 2.58
C GLY A 160 8.68 -6.97 3.02
N GLY A 161 9.59 -7.28 2.10
CA GLY A 161 10.75 -8.12 2.38
C GLY A 161 10.45 -9.61 2.54
N TYR A 162 9.22 -10.07 2.33
CA TYR A 162 8.91 -11.49 2.36
C TYR A 162 9.77 -12.31 1.37
N THR A 163 10.16 -13.48 1.82
CA THR A 163 10.61 -14.63 1.03
C THR A 163 9.45 -15.62 0.92
N ARG A 164 9.65 -16.75 0.23
CA ARG A 164 8.66 -17.82 0.21
C ARG A 164 8.38 -18.35 1.62
N ASP A 165 9.45 -18.58 2.39
CA ASP A 165 9.35 -19.32 3.65
C ASP A 165 8.69 -18.47 4.75
N ASP A 166 9.12 -17.21 4.93
CA ASP A 166 8.48 -16.31 5.92
C ASP A 166 7.08 -15.83 5.46
N GLY A 167 6.79 -15.85 4.15
CA GLY A 167 5.46 -15.63 3.62
C GLY A 167 4.50 -16.78 3.92
N ASN A 168 4.96 -18.03 3.74
CA ASN A 168 4.19 -19.23 4.09
C ASN A 168 3.92 -19.30 5.60
N GLU A 169 4.92 -18.98 6.42
CA GLU A 169 4.77 -18.91 7.88
C GLU A 169 3.72 -17.86 8.28
N ALA A 170 3.78 -16.65 7.72
CA ALA A 170 2.79 -15.61 8.02
C ALA A 170 1.35 -16.02 7.68
N ILE A 171 1.13 -16.77 6.60
CA ILE A 171 -0.21 -17.30 6.26
C ILE A 171 -0.60 -18.41 7.24
N ALA A 172 0.31 -19.35 7.53
CA ALA A 172 0.05 -20.47 8.45
C ALA A 172 -0.29 -20.00 9.87
N GLU A 173 0.31 -18.89 10.32
CA GLU A 173 0.06 -18.26 11.62
C GLU A 173 -1.12 -17.27 11.61
N ASN A 174 -1.85 -17.16 10.50
CA ASN A 174 -2.99 -16.24 10.34
C ASN A 174 -2.60 -14.76 10.56
N HIS A 175 -1.36 -14.39 10.22
CA HIS A 175 -0.87 -13.00 10.22
C HIS A 175 -1.28 -12.24 8.96
N ALA A 176 -1.52 -12.94 7.86
CA ALA A 176 -2.07 -12.40 6.62
C ALA A 176 -2.84 -13.47 5.87
N ASP A 177 -3.79 -13.08 5.01
CA ASP A 177 -4.46 -14.02 4.10
C ASP A 177 -3.71 -14.13 2.76
N LEU A 178 -3.00 -13.06 2.37
CA LEU A 178 -2.20 -12.99 1.14
C LEU A 178 -0.87 -12.27 1.40
N ILE A 179 0.17 -12.63 0.64
CA ILE A 179 1.48 -11.98 0.68
C ILE A 179 1.78 -11.36 -0.69
N ALA A 180 2.11 -10.06 -0.70
CA ALA A 180 2.50 -9.35 -1.91
C ALA A 180 4.03 -9.22 -2.02
N PHE A 181 4.54 -9.52 -3.23
CA PHE A 181 5.96 -9.46 -3.57
C PHE A 181 6.20 -8.40 -4.64
N GLY A 182 7.12 -7.45 -4.38
CA GLY A 182 7.50 -6.40 -5.35
C GLY A 182 8.77 -6.76 -6.11
N ARG A 183 9.93 -6.51 -5.49
CA ARG A 183 11.27 -6.75 -6.09
C ARG A 183 11.45 -8.13 -6.70
N LEU A 184 10.90 -9.17 -6.08
CA LEU A 184 11.00 -10.53 -6.62
C LEU A 184 10.21 -10.68 -7.92
N PHE A 185 9.03 -10.08 -8.02
CA PHE A 185 8.23 -10.13 -9.25
C PHE A 185 8.84 -9.35 -10.41
N ILE A 186 9.60 -8.27 -10.12
CA ILE A 186 10.35 -7.55 -11.17
C ILE A 186 11.26 -8.51 -11.91
N ALA A 187 12.05 -9.31 -11.20
CA ALA A 187 13.03 -10.21 -11.81
C ALA A 187 12.49 -11.58 -12.19
N ASN A 188 11.34 -11.99 -11.65
CA ASN A 188 10.81 -13.35 -11.77
C ASN A 188 9.36 -13.27 -12.24
N PRO A 189 9.10 -13.20 -13.56
CA PRO A 189 7.74 -13.09 -14.09
C PRO A 189 6.87 -14.29 -13.72
N ASP A 190 7.49 -15.44 -13.47
CA ASP A 190 6.91 -16.71 -13.05
C ASP A 190 7.19 -17.05 -11.57
N LEU A 191 7.34 -16.03 -10.71
CA LEU A 191 7.63 -16.18 -9.28
C LEU A 191 6.77 -17.24 -8.57
N PRO A 192 5.44 -17.35 -8.79
CA PRO A 192 4.63 -18.39 -8.16
C PRO A 192 5.11 -19.80 -8.52
N LYS A 193 5.48 -20.04 -9.79
CA LYS A 193 5.98 -21.35 -10.25
C LYS A 193 7.33 -21.68 -9.64
N ARG A 194 8.21 -20.67 -9.54
CA ARG A 194 9.50 -20.83 -8.85
C ARG A 194 9.34 -21.18 -7.38
N PHE A 195 8.38 -20.56 -6.68
CA PHE A 195 8.08 -20.90 -5.30
C PHE A 195 7.52 -22.31 -5.14
N GLU A 196 6.58 -22.71 -6.00
CA GLU A 196 6.00 -24.06 -6.04
C GLU A 196 7.10 -25.13 -6.20
N LEU A 197 8.03 -24.92 -7.12
CA LEU A 197 9.10 -25.86 -7.44
C LEU A 197 10.35 -25.73 -6.57
N ASN A 198 10.40 -24.76 -5.65
CA ASN A 198 11.63 -24.38 -4.95
C ASN A 198 12.80 -24.07 -5.92
N ALA A 199 12.49 -23.46 -7.06
CA ALA A 199 13.48 -23.16 -8.10
C ALA A 199 14.31 -21.91 -7.75
N PRO A 200 15.52 -21.76 -8.33
CA PRO A 200 16.32 -20.56 -8.17
C PRO A 200 15.57 -19.31 -8.64
N LEU A 201 15.79 -18.19 -7.93
CA LEU A 201 15.25 -16.89 -8.31
C LEU A 201 16.28 -16.09 -9.11
N ASN A 202 15.82 -15.43 -10.17
CA ASN A 202 16.58 -14.39 -10.85
C ASN A 202 16.87 -13.25 -9.86
N LYS A 203 18.06 -12.65 -9.98
CA LYS A 203 18.44 -11.47 -9.22
C LYS A 203 17.86 -10.23 -9.89
N TYR A 204 17.19 -9.39 -9.12
CA TYR A 204 16.77 -8.08 -9.61
C TYR A 204 17.99 -7.14 -9.74
N ASP A 205 17.90 -6.24 -10.70
CA ASP A 205 18.85 -5.15 -10.89
C ASP A 205 18.16 -3.84 -10.48
N ARG A 206 18.75 -3.12 -9.53
CA ARG A 206 18.15 -1.89 -9.00
C ARG A 206 18.38 -0.69 -9.94
N ASP A 207 19.41 -0.75 -10.77
CA ASP A 207 19.78 0.35 -11.66
C ASP A 207 18.76 0.50 -12.80
N THR A 208 17.98 -0.54 -13.09
CA THR A 208 16.98 -0.58 -14.16
C THR A 208 15.55 -0.28 -13.69
N PHE A 209 15.26 -0.26 -12.38
CA PHE A 209 13.89 -0.10 -11.84
C PHE A 209 13.15 1.14 -12.33
N TYR A 210 13.86 2.23 -12.57
CA TYR A 210 13.30 3.50 -13.03
C TYR A 210 13.99 4.00 -14.31
N SER A 211 14.50 3.08 -15.12
CA SER A 211 15.11 3.41 -16.39
C SER A 211 14.04 3.77 -17.44
N ALA A 212 14.41 4.58 -18.43
CA ALA A 212 13.58 4.82 -19.61
C ALA A 212 13.74 3.70 -20.67
N GLU A 213 14.59 2.72 -20.41
CA GLU A 213 14.85 1.59 -21.31
C GLU A 213 13.68 0.60 -21.20
N PRO A 214 12.89 0.37 -22.27
CA PRO A 214 11.65 -0.41 -22.19
C PRO A 214 11.87 -1.93 -22.09
N ILE A 215 13.10 -2.42 -22.34
CA ILE A 215 13.38 -3.85 -22.39
C ILE A 215 14.23 -4.28 -21.20
N VAL A 216 15.42 -3.68 -21.06
CA VAL A 216 16.46 -4.15 -20.13
C VAL A 216 16.05 -3.96 -18.68
N GLY A 217 15.98 -5.05 -17.93
CA GLY A 217 15.53 -5.06 -16.53
C GLY A 217 14.02 -4.85 -16.37
N TYR A 218 13.23 -5.05 -17.44
CA TYR A 218 11.78 -4.91 -17.41
C TYR A 218 11.07 -6.13 -18.03
N THR A 219 11.32 -6.42 -19.31
CA THR A 219 10.66 -7.51 -20.04
C THR A 219 11.62 -8.63 -20.50
N ASP A 220 12.91 -8.48 -20.23
CA ASP A 220 13.98 -9.43 -20.61
C ASP A 220 14.36 -10.42 -19.50
N TYR A 221 13.72 -10.36 -18.33
CA TYR A 221 13.92 -11.36 -17.29
C TYR A 221 13.40 -12.74 -17.74
N PRO A 222 14.22 -13.80 -17.68
CA PRO A 222 13.84 -15.09 -18.21
C PRO A 222 12.82 -15.80 -17.32
N PHE A 223 11.89 -16.50 -17.95
CA PHE A 223 11.06 -17.52 -17.31
C PHE A 223 11.91 -18.74 -16.93
N LEU A 224 11.42 -19.60 -16.03
CA LEU A 224 11.96 -20.95 -15.90
C LEU A 224 11.86 -21.66 -17.25
N GLU A 225 12.95 -22.29 -17.68
CA GLU A 225 12.90 -23.18 -18.83
C GLU A 225 12.03 -24.40 -18.46
N ASP A 226 11.00 -24.65 -19.26
CA ASP A 226 10.27 -25.92 -19.21
C ASP A 226 11.24 -27.00 -19.67
N ASN A 227 11.90 -27.68 -18.73
CA ASN A 227 12.57 -28.93 -19.06
C ASN A 227 11.49 -29.93 -19.51
N ALA A 228 11.37 -30.10 -20.83
CA ALA A 228 10.57 -31.15 -21.47
C ALA A 228 11.09 -32.54 -21.12
#